data_AF-A0A2V9NBS8-F1
#
_entry.id   AF-A0A2V9NBS8-F1
#
_cell.length_a   1.000
_cell.length_b   1.000
_cell.length_c   1.000
_cell.angle_alpha   90.00
_cell.angle_beta   90.00
_cell.angle_gamma   90.00
#
_symmetry.space_group_name_H-M   'P 1'
#
loop_
_entity.id
_entity.type
_entity.pdbx_description
1 polymer ?
#
loop_
_entity_poly.entity_id
_entity_poly.type
_entity_poly.pdbx_seq_one_letter_code
_entity_poly.pdbx_strand_id
1 'polypeptide(L)'
;MNLDVPNSWIVLESVTGDSEVLSFDPFDSFAHIGKAFAKWGAIYAAHAELGKFQAQINSALASKRTIVAERRDDLSYRANRIDLSKARFLRVLEIRLHPGHEREFAEAFKGLTAAYEKTESDLPWVVYQLNVGMPSPTFFAFVPMRTLAQNDDLRNLRDLLPEAKGEAAERMQQIARAVYANTESNLYAISPEKSHVSKEFAAGDPEFWTPQPPAPMRVAAKKSGKNKPTQ
;
A
#
# COMPACT_ATOMS: atom_id res chain seq x y z
N MET A 1 -3.64 15.52 23.82
CA MET A 1 -4.69 14.53 24.13
C MET A 1 -4.18 13.19 23.63
N ASN A 2 -3.93 12.22 24.51
CA ASN A 2 -3.39 10.92 24.09
C ASN A 2 -4.59 10.00 23.83
N LEU A 3 -4.97 9.88 22.56
CA LEU A 3 -6.06 8.99 22.13
C LEU A 3 -5.50 7.57 21.99
N ASP A 4 -6.12 6.59 22.65
CA ASP A 4 -5.78 5.18 22.43
C ASP A 4 -6.45 4.70 21.14
N VAL A 5 -5.65 4.52 20.10
CA VAL A 5 -6.10 4.18 18.75
C VAL A 5 -6.14 2.65 18.62
N PRO A 6 -7.24 2.05 18.14
CA PRO A 6 -7.48 0.61 18.31
C PRO A 6 -6.71 -0.30 17.35
N ASN A 7 -6.10 0.24 16.29
CA ASN A 7 -5.33 -0.49 15.29
C ASN A 7 -4.27 0.40 14.65
N SER A 8 -3.24 -0.20 14.07
CA SER A 8 -2.28 0.49 13.21
C SER A 8 -2.72 0.50 11.76
N TRP A 9 -2.23 1.46 10.99
CA TRP A 9 -2.36 1.54 9.53
C TRP A 9 -1.17 2.24 8.89
N ILE A 10 -0.89 1.88 7.64
CA ILE A 10 0.07 2.56 6.78
C ILE A 10 -0.68 3.24 5.65
N VAL A 11 -0.41 4.52 5.41
CA VAL A 11 -0.97 5.29 4.31
C VAL A 11 0.00 5.31 3.13
N LEU A 12 -0.55 5.06 1.95
CA LEU A 12 0.15 5.08 0.67
C LEU A 12 -0.47 6.15 -0.22
N GLU A 13 0.37 7.00 -0.82
CA GLU A 13 -0.03 8.05 -1.75
C GLU A 13 0.42 7.70 -3.16
N SER A 14 -0.47 7.86 -4.14
CA SER A 14 -0.14 7.54 -5.54
C SER A 14 1.04 8.35 -6.05
N VAL A 15 2.02 7.66 -6.62
CA VAL A 15 3.08 8.22 -7.46
C VAL A 15 2.71 8.06 -8.94
N THR A 16 2.02 6.97 -9.28
CA THR A 16 1.47 6.70 -10.62
C THR A 16 0.02 6.22 -10.52
N GLY A 17 -0.68 6.20 -11.65
CA GLY A 17 -2.09 5.79 -11.70
C GLY A 17 -3.03 6.92 -11.27
N ASP A 18 -4.22 6.55 -10.83
CA ASP A 18 -5.19 7.52 -10.32
C ASP A 18 -4.68 8.22 -9.05
N SER A 19 -5.07 9.48 -8.88
CA SER A 19 -4.75 10.25 -7.68
C SER A 19 -5.61 9.77 -6.51
N GLU A 20 -5.16 8.72 -5.84
CA GLU A 20 -5.83 8.09 -4.71
C GLU A 20 -4.89 7.98 -3.49
N VAL A 21 -5.52 7.70 -2.34
CA VAL A 21 -4.81 7.40 -1.10
C VAL A 21 -5.30 6.04 -0.63
N LEU A 22 -4.37 5.11 -0.45
CA LEU A 22 -4.65 3.80 0.11
C LEU A 22 -4.28 3.80 1.59
N SER A 23 -5.08 3.09 2.39
CA SER A 23 -4.72 2.74 3.77
C SER A 23 -4.67 1.23 3.88
N PHE A 24 -3.59 0.73 4.48
CA PHE A 24 -3.41 -0.67 4.78
C PHE A 24 -3.48 -0.89 6.28
N ASP A 25 -4.56 -1.52 6.71
CA ASP A 25 -4.85 -1.83 8.11
C ASP A 25 -4.67 -3.34 8.36
N PRO A 26 -3.54 -3.79 8.94
CA PRO A 26 -3.35 -5.20 9.24
C PRO A 26 -4.25 -5.66 10.39
N PHE A 27 -5.02 -6.71 10.16
CA PHE A 27 -5.83 -7.39 11.16
C PHE A 27 -5.64 -8.91 11.06
N ASP A 28 -5.70 -9.60 12.21
CA ASP A 28 -5.54 -11.06 12.26
C ASP A 28 -6.82 -11.83 11.90
N SER A 29 -7.99 -11.18 12.01
CA SER A 29 -9.30 -11.82 11.77
C SER A 29 -10.44 -10.82 11.66
N PHE A 30 -11.58 -11.26 11.12
CA PHE A 30 -12.84 -10.49 11.15
C PHE A 30 -13.31 -10.13 12.57
N ALA A 31 -13.04 -10.99 13.56
CA ALA A 31 -13.34 -10.67 14.95
C ALA A 31 -12.49 -9.52 15.48
N HIS A 32 -11.22 -9.43 15.06
CA HIS A 32 -10.37 -8.28 15.36
C HIS A 32 -10.90 -7.01 14.69
N ILE A 33 -11.31 -7.08 13.42
CA ILE A 33 -11.96 -5.96 12.70
C ILE A 33 -13.19 -5.46 13.47
N GLY A 34 -14.09 -6.38 13.89
CA GLY A 34 -15.30 -6.02 14.64
C GLY A 34 -14.99 -5.32 15.98
N LYS A 35 -13.96 -5.78 16.70
CA LYS A 35 -13.50 -5.12 17.94
C LYS A 35 -12.96 -3.72 17.67
N ALA A 36 -12.15 -3.54 16.63
CA ALA A 36 -11.60 -2.24 16.26
C ALA A 36 -12.72 -1.26 15.85
N PHE A 37 -13.69 -1.72 15.07
CA PHE A 37 -14.87 -0.93 14.68
C PHE A 37 -15.66 -0.45 15.90
N ALA A 38 -15.93 -1.32 16.87
CA ALA A 38 -16.61 -0.96 18.11
C ALA A 38 -15.84 0.11 18.92
N LYS A 39 -14.52 -0.05 19.03
CA LYS A 39 -13.66 0.93 19.73
C LYS A 39 -13.65 2.29 19.02
N TRP A 40 -13.53 2.31 17.70
CA TRP A 40 -13.65 3.54 16.91
C TRP A 40 -15.01 4.23 17.11
N GLY A 41 -16.10 3.46 17.14
CA GLY A 41 -17.43 3.99 17.44
C GLY A 41 -17.49 4.70 18.80
N ALA A 42 -16.91 4.09 19.84
CA ALA A 42 -16.83 4.70 21.17
C ALA A 42 -15.98 5.98 21.18
N ILE A 43 -14.86 6.02 20.44
CA ILE A 43 -14.00 7.19 20.28
C ILE A 43 -14.77 8.35 19.65
N TYR A 44 -15.47 8.12 18.54
CA TYR A 44 -16.24 9.17 17.87
C TYR A 44 -17.40 9.68 18.73
N ALA A 45 -18.03 8.81 19.52
CA ALA A 45 -19.07 9.20 20.46
C ALA A 45 -18.52 10.06 21.61
N ALA A 46 -17.34 9.74 22.13
CA ALA A 46 -16.68 10.51 23.19
C ALA A 46 -16.07 11.83 22.68
N HIS A 47 -15.78 11.93 21.39
CA HIS A 47 -15.08 13.06 20.77
C HIS A 47 -15.83 13.55 19.53
N ALA A 48 -16.93 14.26 19.75
CA ALA A 48 -17.83 14.72 18.69
C ALA A 48 -17.13 15.53 17.58
N GLU A 49 -16.09 16.31 17.90
CA GLU A 49 -15.30 17.05 16.90
C GLU A 49 -14.56 16.12 15.93
N LEU A 50 -14.00 15.00 16.42
CA LEU A 50 -13.39 13.99 15.54
C LEU A 50 -14.43 13.35 14.61
N GLY A 51 -15.63 13.07 15.14
CA GLY A 51 -16.75 12.57 14.34
C GLY A 51 -17.16 13.55 13.23
N LYS A 52 -17.20 14.86 13.54
CA LYS A 52 -17.48 15.92 12.53
C LYS A 52 -16.39 15.98 11.46
N PHE A 53 -15.11 15.96 11.84
CA PHE A 53 -14.02 15.96 10.87
C PHE A 53 -14.05 14.73 9.98
N GLN A 54 -14.31 13.55 10.55
CA GLN A 54 -14.44 12.32 9.77
C GLN A 54 -15.60 12.39 8.75
N ALA A 55 -16.74 12.97 9.14
CA ALA A 55 -17.87 13.19 8.24
C ALA A 55 -17.53 14.19 7.12
N GLN A 56 -16.84 15.29 7.45
CA GLN A 56 -16.39 16.28 6.47
C GLN A 56 -15.42 15.66 5.45
N ILE A 57 -14.43 14.90 5.91
CA ILE A 57 -13.51 14.17 5.03
C ILE A 57 -14.29 13.25 4.12
N ASN A 58 -15.16 12.39 4.67
CA ASN A 58 -15.97 11.46 3.86
C ASN A 58 -16.85 12.18 2.83
N SER A 59 -17.39 13.37 3.15
CA SER A 59 -18.20 14.16 2.22
C SER A 59 -17.39 14.82 1.10
N ALA A 60 -16.09 15.04 1.33
CA ALA A 60 -15.20 15.63 0.34
C ALA A 60 -14.58 14.59 -0.61
N LEU A 61 -14.66 13.30 -0.28
CA LEU A 61 -14.14 12.22 -1.12
C LEU A 61 -15.02 12.03 -2.36
N ALA A 62 -14.41 12.01 -3.55
CA ALA A 62 -15.10 11.66 -4.78
C ALA A 62 -15.63 10.20 -4.76
N SER A 63 -14.87 9.29 -4.12
CA SER A 63 -15.31 7.93 -3.84
C SER A 63 -14.54 7.36 -2.66
N LYS A 64 -15.08 6.30 -2.05
CA LYS A 64 -14.43 5.53 -0.99
C LYS A 64 -14.76 4.05 -1.17
N ARG A 65 -13.75 3.20 -1.05
CA ARG A 65 -13.92 1.75 -1.02
C ARG A 65 -13.14 1.17 0.15
N THR A 66 -13.74 0.19 0.81
CA THR A 66 -13.07 -0.63 1.81
C THR A 66 -13.18 -2.07 1.36
N ILE A 67 -12.05 -2.76 1.35
CA ILE A 67 -11.96 -4.18 1.01
C ILE A 67 -11.32 -4.95 2.16
N VAL A 68 -11.64 -6.23 2.25
CA VAL A 68 -10.90 -7.17 3.11
C VAL A 68 -10.28 -8.21 2.21
N ALA A 69 -8.97 -8.38 2.34
CA ALA A 69 -8.20 -9.35 1.60
C ALA A 69 -7.38 -10.20 2.57
N GLU A 70 -7.20 -11.48 2.23
CA GLU A 70 -6.50 -12.47 3.04
C GLU A 70 -5.13 -12.76 2.46
N ARG A 71 -4.11 -12.83 3.32
CA ARG A 71 -2.74 -13.11 2.90
C ARG A 71 -2.62 -14.54 2.35
N ARG A 72 -1.98 -14.67 1.18
CA ARG A 72 -1.68 -15.94 0.51
C ARG A 72 -0.17 -16.19 0.52
N ASP A 73 0.31 -16.80 1.59
CA ASP A 73 1.74 -17.13 1.74
C ASP A 73 2.24 -18.09 0.67
N ASP A 74 1.37 -18.96 0.14
CA ASP A 74 1.71 -19.91 -0.93
C ASP A 74 1.95 -19.26 -2.30
N LEU A 75 1.55 -17.99 -2.46
CA LEU A 75 1.80 -17.17 -3.65
C LEU A 75 2.83 -16.05 -3.41
N SER A 76 3.31 -15.94 -2.17
CA SER A 76 4.25 -14.91 -1.74
C SER A 76 5.69 -15.42 -1.86
N TYR A 77 6.66 -14.51 -2.03
CA TYR A 77 8.08 -14.86 -2.13
C TYR A 77 8.89 -14.10 -1.10
N ARG A 78 9.65 -14.85 -0.28
CA ARG A 78 10.48 -14.32 0.81
C ARG A 78 9.73 -13.30 1.68
N ALA A 79 8.43 -13.48 1.90
CA ALA A 79 7.60 -12.53 2.63
C ALA A 79 8.04 -12.33 4.08
N ASN A 80 8.72 -13.33 4.67
CA ASN A 80 9.36 -13.24 5.98
C ASN A 80 10.58 -12.28 6.02
N ARG A 81 11.13 -11.90 4.85
CA ARG A 81 12.22 -10.92 4.74
C ARG A 81 11.71 -9.49 4.51
N ILE A 82 10.40 -9.31 4.34
CA ILE A 82 9.81 -7.99 4.17
C ILE A 82 9.88 -7.24 5.50
N ASP A 83 10.59 -6.11 5.48
CA ASP A 83 10.60 -5.14 6.56
C ASP A 83 9.92 -3.85 6.09
N LEU A 84 8.62 -3.75 6.34
CA LEU A 84 7.82 -2.59 5.96
C LEU A 84 8.23 -1.31 6.72
N SER A 85 8.87 -1.43 7.89
CA SER A 85 9.34 -0.24 8.61
C SER A 85 10.47 0.48 7.86
N LYS A 86 11.17 -0.21 6.97
CA LYS A 86 12.24 0.38 6.14
C LYS A 86 11.80 0.69 4.72
N ALA A 87 10.57 0.33 4.35
CA ALA A 87 10.04 0.66 3.04
C ALA A 87 9.81 2.18 2.92
N ARG A 88 9.86 2.66 1.68
CA ARG A 88 9.53 4.04 1.28
C ARG A 88 8.50 4.07 0.17
N PHE A 89 8.49 3.02 -0.66
CA PHE A 89 7.57 2.87 -1.76
C PHE A 89 6.98 1.47 -1.75
N LEU A 90 5.73 1.35 -2.19
CA LEU A 90 5.11 0.07 -2.52
C LEU A 90 4.72 0.10 -3.99
N ARG A 91 5.08 -0.96 -4.71
CA ARG A 91 4.39 -1.30 -5.95
C ARG A 91 3.21 -2.19 -5.59
N VAL A 92 2.02 -1.79 -6.02
CA VAL A 92 0.80 -2.56 -5.86
C VAL A 92 0.35 -3.05 -7.22
N LEU A 93 0.28 -4.38 -7.37
CA LEU A 93 -0.35 -5.03 -8.52
C LEU A 93 -1.76 -5.46 -8.13
N GLU A 94 -2.79 -4.95 -8.81
CA GLU A 94 -4.13 -5.53 -8.81
C GLU A 94 -4.23 -6.51 -9.99
N ILE A 95 -4.65 -7.73 -9.72
CA ILE A 95 -4.84 -8.77 -10.72
C ILE A 95 -6.26 -9.32 -10.55
N ARG A 96 -7.15 -8.99 -11.49
CA ARG A 96 -8.50 -9.53 -11.55
C ARG A 96 -8.56 -10.65 -12.56
N LEU A 97 -9.04 -11.82 -12.14
CA LEU A 97 -9.19 -12.97 -13.03
C LEU A 97 -10.62 -13.07 -13.54
N HIS A 98 -10.79 -13.73 -14.68
CA HIS A 98 -12.08 -14.33 -14.99
C HIS A 98 -12.39 -15.44 -13.95
N PRO A 99 -13.65 -15.58 -13.51
CA PRO A 99 -14.02 -16.62 -12.53
C PRO A 99 -13.65 -18.03 -13.01
N GLY A 100 -13.11 -18.86 -12.13
CA GLY A 100 -12.73 -20.26 -12.41
C GLY A 100 -11.25 -20.46 -12.76
N HIS A 101 -10.46 -19.39 -12.91
CA HIS A 101 -9.05 -19.45 -13.26
C HIS A 101 -8.08 -19.30 -12.07
N GLU A 102 -8.57 -19.27 -10.83
CA GLU A 102 -7.77 -19.05 -9.62
C GLU A 102 -6.67 -20.10 -9.44
N ARG A 103 -6.95 -21.36 -9.78
CA ARG A 103 -5.98 -22.45 -9.70
C ARG A 103 -4.87 -22.29 -10.72
N GLU A 104 -5.22 -22.01 -11.97
CA GLU A 104 -4.25 -21.81 -13.06
C GLU A 104 -3.34 -20.62 -12.74
N PHE A 105 -3.93 -19.55 -12.21
CA PHE A 105 -3.18 -18.40 -11.70
C PHE A 105 -2.21 -18.79 -10.58
N ALA A 106 -2.68 -19.54 -9.57
CA ALA A 106 -1.84 -19.98 -8.46
C ALA A 106 -0.67 -20.85 -8.92
N GLU A 107 -0.88 -21.75 -9.89
CA GLU A 107 0.17 -22.59 -10.48
C GLU A 107 1.19 -21.74 -11.25
N ALA A 108 0.74 -20.78 -12.05
CA ALA A 108 1.62 -19.85 -12.77
C ALA A 108 2.47 -19.00 -11.81
N PHE A 109 1.87 -18.50 -10.72
CA PHE A 109 2.60 -17.73 -9.71
C PHE A 109 3.65 -18.56 -8.97
N LYS A 110 3.40 -19.84 -8.70
CA LYS A 110 4.41 -20.75 -8.13
C LYS A 110 5.58 -20.98 -9.09
N GLY A 111 5.31 -21.08 -10.39
CA GLY A 111 6.35 -21.11 -11.43
C GLY A 111 7.21 -19.85 -11.41
N LEU A 112 6.58 -18.68 -11.29
CA LEU A 112 7.28 -17.40 -11.14
C LEU A 112 8.18 -17.37 -9.90
N THR A 113 7.66 -17.80 -8.75
CA THR A 113 8.43 -17.91 -7.50
C THR A 113 9.66 -18.80 -7.69
N ALA A 114 9.50 -19.98 -8.28
CA ALA A 114 10.62 -20.90 -8.54
C ALA A 114 11.69 -20.30 -9.48
N ALA A 115 11.29 -19.45 -10.42
CA ALA A 115 12.23 -18.77 -11.29
C ALA A 115 13.00 -17.64 -10.56
N TYR A 116 12.34 -16.93 -9.64
CA TYR A 116 12.99 -15.96 -8.75
C TYR A 116 13.95 -16.63 -7.76
N GLU A 117 13.62 -17.83 -7.29
CA GLU A 117 14.53 -18.63 -6.45
C GLU A 117 15.81 -19.01 -7.20
N LYS A 118 15.69 -19.46 -8.46
CA LYS A 118 16.85 -19.84 -9.30
C LYS A 118 17.80 -18.69 -9.61
N THR A 119 17.27 -17.47 -9.63
CA THR A 119 18.06 -16.24 -9.88
C THR A 119 18.52 -15.59 -8.58
N GLU A 120 18.24 -16.23 -7.44
CA GLU A 120 18.57 -15.77 -6.08
C GLU A 120 18.05 -14.36 -5.73
N SER A 121 17.02 -13.90 -6.45
CA SER A 121 16.51 -12.53 -6.33
C SER A 121 16.12 -12.17 -4.89
N ASP A 122 16.56 -10.98 -4.46
CA ASP A 122 16.27 -10.39 -3.15
C ASP A 122 15.06 -9.45 -3.15
N LEU A 123 14.19 -9.57 -4.15
CA LEU A 123 12.97 -8.77 -4.27
C LEU A 123 11.78 -9.55 -3.71
N PRO A 124 11.43 -9.41 -2.42
CA PRO A 124 10.30 -10.11 -1.84
C PRO A 124 8.98 -9.47 -2.25
N TRP A 125 7.91 -10.28 -2.25
CA TRP A 125 6.55 -9.78 -2.36
C TRP A 125 5.60 -10.57 -1.47
N VAL A 126 4.48 -9.93 -1.13
CA VAL A 126 3.37 -10.56 -0.42
C VAL A 126 2.11 -10.46 -1.27
N VAL A 127 1.38 -11.57 -1.37
CA VAL A 127 0.11 -11.64 -2.10
C VAL A 127 -1.05 -11.69 -1.11
N TYR A 128 -2.10 -10.93 -1.41
CA TYR A 128 -3.39 -10.99 -0.76
C TYR A 128 -4.46 -11.37 -1.78
N GLN A 129 -5.40 -12.23 -1.40
CA GLN A 129 -6.58 -12.52 -2.18
C GLN A 129 -7.76 -11.76 -1.59
N LEU A 130 -8.50 -11.07 -2.43
CA LEU A 130 -9.74 -10.42 -2.02
C LEU A 130 -10.72 -11.44 -1.44
N ASN A 131 -11.28 -11.11 -0.27
CA ASN A 131 -12.43 -11.81 0.30
C ASN A 131 -13.72 -11.02 0.03
N VAL A 132 -13.80 -9.74 0.46
CA VAL A 132 -15.00 -8.90 0.30
C VAL A 132 -14.68 -7.45 -0.08
N GLY A 133 -15.62 -6.79 -0.75
CA GLY A 133 -15.61 -5.33 -1.00
C GLY A 133 -15.36 -4.89 -2.44
N MET A 134 -15.13 -5.80 -3.38
CA MET A 134 -15.06 -5.55 -4.82
C MET A 134 -15.30 -6.85 -5.62
N PRO A 135 -15.33 -6.82 -6.97
CA PRO A 135 -15.48 -8.04 -7.76
C PRO A 135 -14.37 -9.07 -7.49
N SER A 136 -14.77 -10.34 -7.38
CA SER A 136 -13.90 -11.50 -7.14
C SER A 136 -13.93 -12.42 -8.37
N PRO A 137 -12.86 -13.18 -8.68
CA PRO A 137 -11.57 -13.25 -7.97
C PRO A 137 -10.62 -12.08 -8.31
N THR A 138 -10.09 -11.45 -7.26
CA THR A 138 -9.05 -10.41 -7.36
C THR A 138 -7.92 -10.71 -6.38
N PHE A 139 -6.69 -10.50 -6.83
CA PHE A 139 -5.46 -10.64 -6.04
C PHE A 139 -4.70 -9.32 -6.03
N PHE A 140 -4.03 -9.04 -4.92
CA PHE A 140 -3.13 -7.91 -4.76
C PHE A 140 -1.74 -8.43 -4.46
N ALA A 141 -0.75 -8.05 -5.26
CA ALA A 141 0.65 -8.31 -4.95
C ALA A 141 1.32 -7.00 -4.52
N PHE A 142 1.90 -6.98 -3.33
CA PHE A 142 2.64 -5.84 -2.80
C PHE A 142 4.13 -6.13 -2.85
N VAL A 143 4.87 -5.24 -3.51
CA VAL A 143 6.33 -5.28 -3.59
C VAL A 143 6.88 -4.05 -2.86
N PRO A 144 7.31 -4.19 -1.59
CA PRO A 144 7.86 -3.10 -0.82
C PRO A 144 9.29 -2.78 -1.26
N MET A 145 9.61 -1.49 -1.31
CA MET A 145 10.89 -0.97 -1.79
C MET A 145 11.40 0.12 -0.86
N ARG A 146 12.71 0.11 -0.61
CA ARG A 146 13.43 1.18 0.10
C ARG A 146 13.76 2.34 -0.84
N THR A 147 14.05 2.04 -2.10
CA THR A 147 14.34 3.03 -3.15
C THR A 147 13.63 2.65 -4.44
N LEU A 148 13.30 3.64 -5.27
CA LEU A 148 12.68 3.38 -6.58
C LEU A 148 13.61 2.64 -7.55
N ALA A 149 14.93 2.69 -7.37
CA ALA A 149 15.89 1.97 -8.20
C ALA A 149 15.67 0.44 -8.17
N GLN A 150 15.05 -0.10 -7.11
CA GLN A 150 14.68 -1.52 -7.05
C GLN A 150 13.64 -1.92 -8.11
N ASN A 151 12.96 -0.96 -8.75
CA ASN A 151 12.15 -1.26 -9.94
C ASN A 151 12.99 -1.63 -11.16
N ASP A 152 14.21 -1.11 -11.30
CA ASP A 152 15.08 -1.46 -12.41
C ASP A 152 15.53 -2.92 -12.27
N ASP A 153 15.80 -3.37 -11.04
CA ASP A 153 16.08 -4.77 -10.74
C ASP A 153 14.91 -5.69 -11.11
N LEU A 154 13.67 -5.28 -10.78
CA LEU A 154 12.45 -6.00 -11.19
C LEU A 154 12.34 -6.12 -12.72
N ARG A 155 12.67 -5.05 -13.46
CA ARG A 155 12.62 -5.05 -14.93
C ARG A 155 13.68 -5.97 -15.51
N ASN A 156 14.93 -5.81 -15.08
CA ASN A 156 16.07 -6.60 -15.54
C ASN A 156 15.83 -8.10 -15.27
N LEU A 157 15.24 -8.43 -14.12
CA LEU A 157 14.94 -9.81 -13.78
C LEU A 157 13.88 -10.42 -14.70
N ARG A 158 12.81 -9.67 -15.06
CA ARG A 158 11.82 -10.16 -16.04
C ARG A 158 12.46 -10.48 -17.39
N ASP A 159 13.43 -9.69 -17.84
CA ASP A 159 14.12 -9.92 -19.12
C ASP A 159 15.03 -11.16 -19.12
N LEU A 160 15.41 -11.64 -17.93
CA LEU A 160 16.25 -12.82 -17.74
C LEU A 160 15.44 -14.13 -17.63
N LEU A 161 14.15 -14.05 -17.29
CA LEU A 161 13.30 -15.23 -17.14
C LEU A 161 13.15 -15.99 -18.47
N PRO A 162 13.37 -17.31 -18.50
CA PRO A 162 13.09 -18.13 -19.70
C PRO A 162 11.66 -17.98 -20.20
N GLU A 163 10.71 -17.77 -19.28
CA GLU A 163 9.28 -17.53 -19.56
C GLU A 163 9.03 -16.17 -20.24
N ALA A 164 10.02 -15.30 -20.33
CA ALA A 164 9.95 -14.03 -21.06
C ALA A 164 10.50 -14.14 -22.50
N LYS A 165 10.89 -15.34 -22.96
CA LYS A 165 11.48 -15.56 -24.30
C LYS A 165 10.76 -16.66 -25.07
N GLY A 166 10.74 -16.52 -26.40
CA GLY A 166 10.28 -17.53 -27.36
C GLY A 166 8.83 -18.01 -27.14
N GLU A 167 8.55 -19.25 -27.53
CA GLU A 167 7.21 -19.85 -27.45
C GLU A 167 6.63 -19.91 -26.02
N ALA A 168 7.49 -19.99 -25.00
CA ALA A 168 7.08 -19.98 -23.60
C ALA A 168 6.45 -18.63 -23.21
N ALA A 169 7.00 -17.52 -23.69
CA ALA A 169 6.44 -16.19 -23.48
C ALA A 169 5.11 -16.00 -24.21
N GLU A 170 5.01 -16.46 -25.46
CA GLU A 170 3.78 -16.37 -26.23
C GLU A 170 2.65 -17.18 -25.57
N ARG A 171 2.96 -18.39 -25.09
CA ARG A 171 2.01 -19.23 -24.35
C ARG A 171 1.59 -18.56 -23.03
N MET A 172 2.53 -17.96 -22.30
CA MET A 172 2.22 -17.22 -21.07
C MET A 172 1.31 -16.01 -21.36
N GLN A 173 1.55 -15.29 -22.45
CA GLN A 173 0.70 -14.18 -22.87
C GLN A 173 -0.70 -14.65 -23.30
N GLN A 174 -0.83 -15.80 -23.98
CA GLN A 174 -2.12 -16.37 -24.33
C GLN A 174 -2.91 -16.79 -23.08
N ILE A 175 -2.26 -17.44 -22.13
CA ILE A 175 -2.85 -17.80 -20.84
C ILE A 175 -3.27 -16.53 -20.09
N ALA A 176 -2.40 -15.53 -20.02
CA ALA A 176 -2.71 -14.24 -19.39
C ALA A 176 -3.94 -13.58 -20.01
N ARG A 177 -4.11 -13.61 -21.34
CA ARG A 177 -5.30 -13.07 -22.02
C ARG A 177 -6.58 -13.83 -21.70
N ALA A 178 -6.49 -15.15 -21.48
CA ALA A 178 -7.66 -15.97 -21.15
C ALA A 178 -8.03 -15.86 -19.65
N VAL A 179 -7.02 -15.70 -18.79
CA VAL A 179 -7.16 -15.75 -17.33
C VAL A 179 -7.41 -14.37 -16.74
N TYR A 180 -6.75 -13.32 -17.24
CA TYR A 180 -6.82 -11.96 -16.67
C TYR A 180 -7.96 -11.15 -17.28
N ALA A 181 -8.89 -10.76 -16.42
CA ALA A 181 -9.92 -9.77 -16.74
C ALA A 181 -9.37 -8.34 -16.63
N ASN A 182 -8.48 -8.09 -15.67
CA ASN A 182 -7.77 -6.82 -15.52
C ASN A 182 -6.40 -7.04 -14.86
N THR A 183 -5.42 -6.21 -15.20
CA THR A 183 -4.17 -6.12 -14.44
C THR A 183 -3.71 -4.68 -14.41
N GLU A 184 -3.49 -4.15 -13.20
CA GLU A 184 -3.02 -2.79 -12.97
C GLU A 184 -1.84 -2.81 -12.01
N SER A 185 -0.85 -1.94 -12.25
CA SER A 185 0.39 -1.89 -11.49
C SER A 185 0.77 -0.44 -11.22
N ASN A 186 0.57 0.02 -9.99
CA ASN A 186 0.86 1.39 -9.61
C ASN A 186 1.94 1.47 -8.51
N LEU A 187 2.65 2.59 -8.50
CA LEU A 187 3.62 2.93 -7.48
C LEU A 187 3.00 3.91 -6.50
N TYR A 188 3.27 3.67 -5.22
CA TYR A 188 2.84 4.52 -4.13
C TYR A 188 4.02 4.84 -3.22
N ALA A 189 4.03 6.04 -2.67
CA ALA A 189 4.93 6.46 -1.61
C ALA A 189 4.26 6.26 -0.25
N ILE A 190 5.01 5.78 0.74
CA ILE A 190 4.52 5.68 2.12
C ILE A 190 4.50 7.08 2.73
N SER A 191 3.38 7.45 3.35
CA SER A 191 3.20 8.71 4.06
C SER A 191 3.26 8.49 5.58
N PRO A 192 4.42 8.71 6.25
CA PRO A 192 4.55 8.45 7.68
C PRO A 192 3.69 9.41 8.51
N GLU A 193 3.50 10.65 8.05
CA GLU A 193 2.70 11.67 8.72
C GLU A 193 1.19 11.36 8.75
N LYS A 194 0.69 10.58 7.78
CA LYS A 194 -0.72 10.13 7.71
C LYS A 194 -0.92 8.72 8.28
N SER A 195 0.17 8.01 8.56
CA SER A 195 0.16 6.65 9.10
C SER A 195 0.06 6.66 10.62
N HIS A 196 -0.42 5.56 11.18
CA HIS A 196 -0.35 5.30 12.62
C HIS A 196 0.20 3.90 12.85
N VAL A 197 1.45 3.82 13.29
CA VAL A 197 2.16 2.55 13.48
C VAL A 197 2.53 2.34 14.94
N SER A 198 2.74 1.08 15.33
CA SER A 198 3.19 0.76 16.68
C SER A 198 4.61 1.31 16.95
N LYS A 199 4.98 1.43 18.22
CA LYS A 199 6.33 1.89 18.59
C LYS A 199 7.41 0.91 18.12
N GLU A 200 7.12 -0.38 18.19
CA GLU A 200 8.01 -1.46 17.72
C GLU A 200 8.24 -1.37 16.23
N PHE A 201 7.19 -1.05 15.45
CA PHE A 201 7.31 -0.84 14.01
C PHE A 201 8.11 0.43 13.70
N ALA A 202 7.79 1.55 14.36
CA ALA A 202 8.52 2.81 14.18
C ALA A 202 10.01 2.69 14.55
N ALA A 203 10.37 1.81 15.50
CA ALA A 203 11.75 1.58 15.91
C ALA A 203 12.65 1.03 14.80
N GLY A 204 12.09 0.44 13.74
CA GLY A 204 12.86 -0.02 12.59
C GLY A 204 13.45 1.11 11.74
N ASP A 205 12.83 2.30 11.78
CA ASP A 205 13.32 3.53 11.15
C ASP A 205 12.73 4.80 11.81
N PRO A 206 13.25 5.19 12.99
CA PRO A 206 12.63 6.24 13.79
C PRO A 206 12.57 7.59 13.09
N GLU A 207 13.62 7.95 12.34
CA GLU A 207 13.68 9.24 11.64
C GLU A 207 12.56 9.39 10.61
N PHE A 208 12.19 8.28 9.95
CA PHE A 208 11.11 8.28 8.98
C PHE A 208 9.73 8.25 9.63
N TRP A 209 9.51 7.39 10.63
CA TRP A 209 8.19 7.19 11.25
C TRP A 209 7.83 8.22 12.32
N THR A 210 8.81 8.98 12.82
CA THR A 210 8.59 10.06 13.78
C THR A 210 9.08 11.40 13.23
N PRO A 211 8.52 11.86 12.09
CA PRO A 211 8.96 13.10 11.47
C PRO A 211 8.74 14.26 12.45
N GLN A 212 9.77 15.08 12.66
CA GLN A 212 9.58 16.30 13.44
C GLN A 212 8.58 17.21 12.73
N PRO A 213 7.69 17.89 13.47
CA PRO A 213 6.83 18.91 12.88
C PRO A 213 7.71 19.93 12.14
N PRO A 214 7.33 20.35 10.92
CA PRO A 214 8.10 21.36 10.20
C PRO A 214 8.26 22.60 11.07
N ALA A 215 9.50 23.10 11.18
CA ALA A 215 9.78 24.31 11.94
C ALA A 215 8.89 25.45 11.40
N PRO A 216 8.22 26.23 12.27
CA PRO A 216 7.32 27.28 11.81
C PRO A 216 8.10 28.26 10.93
N MET A 217 7.63 28.42 9.69
CA MET A 217 8.19 29.36 8.72
C MET A 217 8.14 30.76 9.34
N ARG A 218 9.30 31.30 9.72
CA ARG A 218 9.38 32.63 10.33
C ARG A 218 9.01 33.65 9.28
N VAL A 219 7.75 34.09 9.26
CA VAL A 219 7.29 35.18 8.40
C VAL A 219 8.16 36.39 8.72
N ALA A 220 9.04 36.77 7.79
CA ALA A 220 9.85 37.96 7.93
C ALA A 220 8.90 39.15 8.02
N ALA A 221 8.77 39.72 9.21
CA ALA A 221 8.00 40.94 9.45
C ALA A 221 8.53 42.03 8.51
N LYS A 222 7.71 42.42 7.52
CA LYS A 222 7.91 43.64 6.74
C LYS A 222 7.97 44.80 7.73
N LYS A 223 9.17 45.36 7.92
CA LYS A 223 9.36 46.62 8.64
C LYS A 223 8.51 47.68 7.95
N SER A 224 7.51 48.18 8.67
CA SER A 224 6.77 49.39 8.31
C SER A 224 7.71 50.60 8.44
N GLY A 225 8.27 51.02 7.31
CA GLY A 225 8.93 52.31 7.20
C GLY A 225 7.89 53.42 7.16
N LYS A 226 7.63 54.04 8.32
CA LYS A 226 7.03 55.37 8.41
C LYS A 226 7.84 56.34 7.56
N ASN A 227 7.19 57.11 6.70
CA ASN A 227 7.56 58.50 6.50
C ASN A 227 6.29 59.36 6.48
N LYS A 228 6.29 60.36 7.37
CA LYS A 228 5.22 61.32 7.63
C LYS A 228 5.16 62.40 6.52
N PRO A 229 4.04 63.15 6.44
CA PRO A 229 3.74 64.09 5.36
C PRO A 229 4.16 65.53 5.69
N THR A 230 4.48 66.31 4.66
CA THR A 230 4.38 67.79 4.47
C THR A 230 5.11 68.10 3.15
N GLN A 231 4.64 68.93 2.22
CA GLN A 231 3.68 70.03 2.26
C GLN A 231 3.07 70.17 0.86
#